data_AF-A0A7V9GW80-F1
#
_entry.id   AF-A0A7V9GW80-F1
#
_cell.length_a   1.000
_cell.length_b   1.000
_cell.length_c   1.000
_cell.angle_alpha   90.00
_cell.angle_beta   90.00
_cell.angle_gamma   90.00
#
_symmetry.space_group_name_H-M   'P 1'
#
loop_
_entity.id
_entity.type
_entity.pdbx_description
1 polymer ?
#
loop_
_entity_poly.entity_id
_entity_poly.type
_entity_poly.pdbx_seq_one_letter_code
_entity_poly.pdbx_strand_id
1 'polypeptide(L)'
;MHGTASTVRAFLLVEAPGSWGVDALRDARMAGNPAAAELTELVRQARAYDVRVLLIRRHGRAEVASGPAASHVFAAYADPHRPWLESLLLDNRGDRLDVDVGALARGQSSGLIPTDEHLFLTCTHGRHDRCCAERGRPVAAALDRSHPDQAWEVSHIGGDRFAGNLLVLPDGLYYGRVEPESADRLASRHLAGHLDLAHLRGRCGYGFAVQSAEWFLRCELGVTARSSVTLLTRTQRAGLTTATFVLETGQWRVVVRRSQGPVQQLTCRASQRGPTPVHALVSIEPG
;
A
#
# COMPACT_ATOMS: atom_id res chain seq x y z
N MET A 1 6.22 10.02 10.65
CA MET A 1 5.32 9.00 10.04
C MET A 1 6.11 8.01 9.19
N HIS A 2 7.15 8.48 8.52
CA HIS A 2 8.16 7.67 7.82
C HIS A 2 8.56 6.40 8.56
N GLY A 3 8.88 5.35 7.80
CA GLY A 3 9.26 4.05 8.34
C GLY A 3 8.10 3.20 8.84
N THR A 4 6.92 3.33 8.22
CA THR A 4 5.73 2.58 8.65
C THR A 4 4.94 1.93 7.52
N ALA A 5 5.47 1.92 6.29
CA ALA A 5 4.89 1.20 5.17
C ALA A 5 5.08 -0.32 5.37
N SER A 6 4.18 -1.14 4.82
CA SER A 6 4.27 -2.61 4.91
C SER A 6 5.62 -3.11 4.41
N THR A 7 6.16 -4.19 4.99
CA THR A 7 7.40 -4.82 4.48
C THR A 7 7.14 -5.84 3.37
N VAL A 8 5.86 -6.11 3.04
CA VAL A 8 5.46 -7.02 1.96
C VAL A 8 5.66 -6.35 0.59
N ARG A 9 5.95 -7.15 -0.44
CA ARG A 9 6.10 -6.70 -1.84
C ARG A 9 5.01 -7.19 -2.77
N ALA A 10 4.40 -8.34 -2.49
CA ALA A 10 3.41 -8.97 -3.34
C ALA A 10 2.00 -8.71 -2.83
N PHE A 11 1.12 -8.27 -3.72
CA PHE A 11 -0.27 -7.94 -3.40
C PHE A 11 -1.21 -8.62 -4.38
N LEU A 12 -2.30 -9.18 -3.86
CA LEU A 12 -3.43 -9.67 -4.64
C LEU A 12 -4.67 -8.89 -4.21
N LEU A 13 -5.27 -8.15 -5.13
CA LEU A 13 -6.47 -7.35 -4.88
C LEU A 13 -7.67 -8.04 -5.52
N VAL A 14 -8.74 -8.22 -4.76
CA VAL A 14 -9.98 -8.84 -5.26
C VAL A 14 -11.15 -7.90 -5.01
N GLU A 15 -11.89 -7.58 -6.07
CA GLU A 15 -13.06 -6.74 -5.96
C GLU A 15 -14.18 -7.43 -5.17
N ALA A 16 -14.65 -6.74 -4.13
CA ALA A 16 -15.67 -7.17 -3.19
C ALA A 16 -16.57 -5.96 -2.86
N PRO A 17 -17.59 -5.66 -3.69
CA PRO A 17 -18.37 -4.41 -3.60
C PRO A 17 -19.23 -4.33 -2.33
N GLY A 18 -19.52 -5.47 -1.71
CA GLY A 18 -20.31 -5.55 -0.48
C GLY A 18 -19.64 -4.96 0.77
N SER A 19 -20.28 -5.18 1.91
CA SER A 19 -19.72 -4.79 3.21
C SER A 19 -18.58 -5.70 3.63
N TRP A 20 -17.48 -5.12 4.10
CA TRP A 20 -16.41 -5.83 4.80
C TRP A 20 -16.73 -5.84 6.31
N GLY A 21 -16.74 -7.03 6.95
CA GLY A 21 -16.93 -7.17 8.40
C GLY A 21 -15.69 -6.78 9.19
N VAL A 22 -15.40 -7.39 10.34
CA VAL A 22 -14.23 -6.98 11.15
C VAL A 22 -12.93 -7.51 10.52
N ASP A 23 -12.95 -8.77 10.09
CA ASP A 23 -11.96 -9.36 9.21
C ASP A 23 -12.50 -9.31 7.78
N ALA A 24 -11.89 -8.49 6.92
CA ALA A 24 -12.41 -8.29 5.57
C ALA A 24 -12.47 -9.60 4.76
N LEU A 25 -11.41 -10.41 4.80
CA LEU A 25 -11.30 -11.62 3.98
C LEU A 25 -12.26 -12.72 4.44
N ARG A 26 -12.56 -12.78 5.74
CA ARG A 26 -13.49 -13.76 6.30
C ARG A 26 -14.95 -13.30 6.25
N ASP A 27 -15.20 -12.02 6.51
CA ASP A 27 -16.54 -11.51 6.80
C ASP A 27 -17.17 -10.77 5.59
N ALA A 28 -16.47 -10.68 4.44
CA ALA A 28 -16.98 -10.00 3.26
C ALA A 28 -18.19 -10.69 2.65
N ARG A 29 -19.18 -9.89 2.25
CA ARG A 29 -20.35 -10.38 1.51
C ARG A 29 -20.01 -10.47 0.03
N MET A 30 -19.85 -11.71 -0.45
CA MET A 30 -19.42 -12.04 -1.82
C MET A 30 -20.48 -12.82 -2.62
N ALA A 31 -21.75 -12.80 -2.20
CA ALA A 31 -22.81 -13.52 -2.90
C ALA A 31 -22.92 -13.06 -4.37
N GLY A 32 -22.85 -14.00 -5.31
CA GLY A 32 -22.89 -13.71 -6.75
C GLY A 32 -21.60 -13.14 -7.35
N ASN A 33 -20.53 -13.01 -6.57
CA ASN A 33 -19.21 -12.61 -7.04
C ASN A 33 -18.46 -13.83 -7.61
N PRO A 34 -17.91 -13.75 -8.84
CA PRO A 34 -17.26 -14.88 -9.49
C PRO A 34 -15.99 -15.33 -8.75
N ALA A 35 -15.30 -14.44 -8.04
CA ALA A 35 -14.10 -14.77 -7.28
C ALA A 35 -14.38 -15.45 -5.92
N ALA A 36 -15.66 -15.58 -5.52
CA ALA A 36 -16.01 -16.00 -4.16
C ALA A 36 -15.62 -17.45 -3.85
N ALA A 37 -15.70 -18.35 -4.84
CA ALA A 37 -15.43 -19.77 -4.66
C ALA A 37 -13.94 -20.05 -4.39
N GLU A 38 -13.06 -19.31 -5.08
CA GLU A 38 -11.60 -19.49 -5.01
C GLU A 38 -10.93 -18.66 -3.91
N LEU A 39 -11.58 -17.58 -3.44
CA LEU A 39 -10.97 -16.61 -2.52
C LEU A 39 -10.38 -17.26 -1.26
N THR A 40 -11.08 -18.22 -0.66
CA THR A 40 -10.63 -18.87 0.59
C THR A 40 -9.32 -19.63 0.38
N GLU A 41 -9.23 -20.38 -0.73
CA GLU A 41 -8.03 -21.14 -1.07
C GLU A 41 -6.88 -20.21 -1.48
N LEU A 42 -7.16 -19.17 -2.26
CA LEU A 42 -6.17 -18.14 -2.61
C LEU A 42 -5.62 -17.44 -1.37
N VAL A 43 -6.47 -17.07 -0.41
CA VAL A 43 -6.03 -16.48 0.87
C VAL A 43 -5.14 -17.45 1.64
N ARG A 44 -5.47 -18.75 1.65
CA ARG A 44 -4.66 -19.79 2.30
C ARG A 44 -3.28 -19.89 1.65
N GLN A 45 -3.22 -19.95 0.33
CA GLN A 45 -1.96 -20.01 -0.43
C GLN A 45 -1.14 -18.74 -0.27
N ALA A 46 -1.76 -17.57 -0.37
CA ALA A 46 -1.12 -16.27 -0.24
C ALA A 46 -0.43 -16.09 1.11
N ARG A 47 -1.07 -16.56 2.19
CA ARG A 47 -0.46 -16.57 3.54
C ARG A 47 0.80 -17.43 3.61
N ALA A 48 0.88 -18.54 2.87
CA ALA A 48 2.07 -19.39 2.84
C ALA A 48 3.25 -18.73 2.11
N TYR A 49 2.98 -17.79 1.20
CA TYR A 49 3.98 -17.14 0.36
C TYR A 49 4.22 -15.65 0.69
N ASP A 50 3.72 -15.15 1.83
CA ASP A 50 3.78 -13.73 2.23
C ASP A 50 3.20 -12.78 1.17
N VAL A 51 2.18 -13.23 0.44
CA VAL A 51 1.40 -12.40 -0.48
C VAL A 51 0.24 -11.78 0.29
N ARG A 52 0.13 -10.45 0.20
CA ARG A 52 -0.93 -9.72 0.90
C ARG A 52 -2.20 -9.67 0.05
N VAL A 53 -3.22 -10.42 0.46
CA VAL A 53 -4.55 -10.33 -0.14
C VAL A 53 -5.33 -9.14 0.46
N LEU A 54 -5.90 -8.30 -0.39
CA LEU A 54 -6.73 -7.18 0.00
C LEU A 54 -8.04 -7.18 -0.80
N LEU A 55 -9.13 -6.85 -0.14
CA LEU A 55 -10.38 -6.57 -0.84
C LEU A 55 -10.42 -5.11 -1.30
N ILE A 56 -10.95 -4.88 -2.49
CA ILE A 56 -11.15 -3.55 -3.07
C ILE A 56 -12.61 -3.34 -3.50
N ARG A 57 -13.03 -2.10 -3.67
CA ARG A 57 -14.32 -1.74 -4.28
C ARG A 57 -14.29 -0.32 -4.83
N ARG A 58 -15.15 -0.04 -5.80
CA ARG A 58 -15.39 1.34 -6.26
C ARG A 58 -16.11 2.16 -5.20
N HIS A 59 -15.80 3.45 -5.14
CA HIS A 59 -16.49 4.36 -4.24
C HIS A 59 -17.97 4.50 -4.63
N GLY A 60 -18.88 4.54 -3.65
CA GLY A 60 -20.31 4.75 -3.88
C GLY A 60 -21.10 3.65 -4.61
N ARG A 61 -20.44 2.63 -5.21
CA ARG A 61 -21.10 1.63 -6.08
C ARG A 61 -21.64 0.37 -5.37
N ALA A 62 -21.58 0.33 -4.04
CA ALA A 62 -21.96 -0.86 -3.25
C ALA A 62 -23.45 -1.28 -3.38
N GLU A 63 -24.33 -0.42 -3.90
CA GLU A 63 -25.79 -0.67 -3.91
C GLU A 63 -26.42 -0.80 -5.31
N VAL A 64 -25.68 -0.55 -6.40
CA VAL A 64 -26.28 -0.41 -7.75
C VAL A 64 -26.19 -1.68 -8.62
N ALA A 65 -25.31 -2.64 -8.31
CA ALA A 65 -25.09 -3.80 -9.16
C ALA A 65 -26.13 -4.92 -8.93
N SER A 66 -27.36 -4.71 -9.41
CA SER A 66 -28.40 -5.73 -9.52
C SER A 66 -28.24 -6.56 -10.81
N GLY A 67 -27.04 -7.12 -11.04
CA GLY A 67 -26.72 -7.92 -12.23
C GLY A 67 -25.46 -8.76 -12.02
N PRO A 68 -25.12 -9.68 -12.95
CA PRO A 68 -23.87 -10.45 -12.87
C PRO A 68 -22.68 -9.51 -13.04
N ALA A 69 -22.20 -8.97 -11.92
CA ALA A 69 -21.16 -7.95 -11.90
C ALA A 69 -19.82 -8.64 -12.11
N ALA A 70 -19.13 -8.27 -13.17
CA ALA A 70 -17.74 -8.64 -13.34
C ALA A 70 -16.91 -8.09 -12.16
N SER A 71 -15.90 -8.86 -11.73
CA SER A 71 -15.02 -8.52 -10.61
C SER A 71 -13.62 -8.25 -11.10
N HIS A 72 -13.06 -7.11 -10.75
CA HIS A 72 -11.64 -6.85 -10.99
C HIS A 72 -10.77 -7.64 -10.01
N VAL A 73 -9.71 -8.23 -10.55
CA VAL A 73 -8.60 -8.79 -9.79
C VAL A 73 -7.31 -8.15 -10.27
N PHE A 74 -6.45 -7.78 -9.33
CA PHE A 74 -5.13 -7.26 -9.64
C PHE A 74 -4.06 -8.02 -8.88
N ALA A 75 -2.95 -8.32 -9.56
CA ALA A 75 -1.73 -8.82 -8.95
C ALA A 75 -0.65 -7.76 -9.12
N ALA A 76 -0.02 -7.35 -8.02
CA ALA A 76 1.02 -6.34 -8.05
C ALA A 76 2.27 -6.83 -7.33
N TYR A 77 3.43 -6.62 -7.93
CA TYR A 77 4.71 -6.78 -7.27
C TYR A 77 5.41 -5.43 -7.17
N ALA A 78 5.50 -4.93 -5.95
CA ALA A 78 6.08 -3.64 -5.63
C ALA A 78 7.59 -3.73 -5.42
N ASP A 79 8.31 -4.10 -6.48
CA ASP A 79 9.76 -3.99 -6.49
C ASP A 79 10.18 -2.52 -6.58
N PRO A 80 11.19 -2.08 -5.81
CA PRO A 80 11.69 -0.71 -5.89
C PRO A 80 12.26 -0.29 -7.26
N HIS A 81 12.67 -1.25 -8.10
CA HIS A 81 13.32 -0.99 -9.39
C HIS A 81 12.45 -1.42 -10.57
N ARG A 82 11.75 -2.54 -10.46
CA ARG A 82 10.92 -3.11 -11.52
C ARG A 82 9.52 -3.44 -11.02
N PRO A 83 8.76 -2.43 -10.53
CA PRO A 83 7.39 -2.67 -10.11
C PRO A 83 6.53 -3.04 -11.32
N TRP A 84 5.54 -3.90 -11.12
CA TRP A 84 4.60 -4.28 -12.18
C TRP A 84 3.21 -4.56 -11.61
N LEU A 85 2.22 -4.41 -12.50
CA LEU A 85 0.81 -4.69 -12.24
C LEU A 85 0.27 -5.59 -13.35
N GLU A 86 -0.52 -6.59 -12.95
CA GLU A 86 -1.34 -7.38 -13.85
C GLU A 86 -2.80 -7.30 -13.39
N SER A 87 -3.74 -7.40 -14.33
CA SER A 87 -5.17 -7.32 -14.07
C SER A 87 -5.94 -8.43 -14.78
N LEU A 88 -7.11 -8.73 -14.24
CA LEU A 88 -8.10 -9.61 -14.82
C LEU A 88 -9.49 -9.07 -14.48
N LEU A 89 -10.39 -9.09 -15.45
CA LEU A 89 -11.81 -8.86 -15.23
C LEU A 89 -12.51 -10.22 -15.29
N LEU A 90 -12.91 -10.74 -14.13
CA LEU A 90 -13.65 -12.00 -14.03
C LEU A 90 -15.11 -11.75 -14.33
N ASP A 91 -15.70 -12.48 -15.28
CA ASP A 91 -17.14 -12.48 -15.48
C ASP A 91 -17.84 -13.68 -14.81
N ASN A 92 -19.18 -13.66 -14.76
CA ASN A 92 -19.97 -14.74 -14.17
C ASN A 92 -20.19 -15.94 -15.12
N ARG A 93 -19.50 -16.02 -16.26
CA ARG A 93 -19.71 -17.06 -17.29
C ARG A 93 -18.77 -18.27 -17.15
N GLY A 94 -18.00 -18.35 -16.07
CA GLY A 94 -17.16 -19.52 -15.74
C GLY A 94 -15.67 -19.25 -15.81
N ASP A 95 -15.25 -17.98 -15.86
CA ASP A 95 -13.85 -17.62 -15.67
C ASP A 95 -13.37 -18.10 -14.30
N ARG A 96 -12.30 -18.90 -14.30
CA ARG A 96 -11.64 -19.32 -13.07
C ARG A 96 -10.59 -18.29 -12.71
N LEU A 97 -10.52 -17.96 -11.42
CA LEU A 97 -9.42 -17.18 -10.89
C LEU A 97 -8.17 -18.07 -10.76
N ASP A 98 -7.42 -18.20 -11.85
CA ASP A 98 -6.18 -18.98 -11.92
C ASP A 98 -4.96 -18.04 -11.76
N VAL A 99 -4.54 -17.85 -10.52
CA VAL A 99 -3.41 -16.98 -10.15
C VAL A 99 -2.30 -17.85 -9.57
N ASP A 100 -1.11 -17.80 -10.16
CA ASP A 100 0.09 -18.41 -9.56
C ASP A 100 0.62 -17.49 -8.44
N VAL A 101 0.08 -17.71 -7.24
CA VAL A 101 0.46 -17.00 -6.02
C VAL A 101 1.96 -17.18 -5.70
N GLY A 102 2.53 -18.34 -6.02
CA GLY A 102 3.94 -18.62 -5.80
C GLY A 102 4.84 -17.81 -6.74
N ALA A 103 4.46 -17.69 -8.00
CA ALA A 103 5.14 -16.84 -8.99
C ALA A 103 5.04 -15.37 -8.58
N LEU A 104 3.85 -14.89 -8.23
CA LEU A 104 3.62 -13.53 -7.73
C LEU A 104 4.53 -13.20 -6.52
N ALA A 105 4.66 -14.12 -5.57
CA ALA A 105 5.53 -13.92 -4.40
C ALA A 105 7.01 -13.76 -4.76
N ARG A 106 7.46 -14.41 -5.84
CA ARG A 106 8.83 -14.30 -6.38
C ARG A 106 9.00 -13.11 -7.33
N GLY A 107 7.98 -12.29 -7.53
CA GLY A 107 8.00 -11.16 -8.46
C GLY A 107 7.95 -11.57 -9.93
N GLN A 108 7.44 -12.77 -10.21
CA GLN A 108 7.19 -13.30 -11.55
C GLN A 108 5.71 -13.08 -11.90
N SER A 109 5.39 -13.08 -13.21
CA SER A 109 4.01 -13.00 -13.69
C SER A 109 3.11 -13.98 -12.96
N SER A 110 1.95 -13.50 -12.53
CA SER A 110 0.96 -14.29 -11.82
C SER A 110 0.04 -15.09 -12.76
N GLY A 111 0.21 -14.91 -14.08
CA GLY A 111 -0.66 -15.45 -15.12
C GLY A 111 -1.79 -14.50 -15.55
N LEU A 112 -1.91 -13.33 -14.90
CA LEU A 112 -2.86 -12.28 -15.27
C LEU A 112 -2.29 -11.39 -16.39
N ILE A 113 -3.09 -10.45 -16.89
CA ILE A 113 -2.73 -9.61 -18.06
C ILE A 113 -1.93 -8.38 -17.60
N PRO A 114 -0.71 -8.13 -18.12
CA PRO A 114 0.06 -6.93 -17.78
C PRO A 114 -0.67 -5.62 -18.10
N THR A 115 -0.52 -4.62 -17.23
CA THR A 115 -1.05 -3.26 -17.42
C THR A 115 -0.10 -2.21 -16.86
N ASP A 116 -0.11 -1.02 -17.47
CA ASP A 116 0.69 0.14 -17.05
C ASP A 116 -0.08 1.07 -16.08
N GLU A 117 -1.26 0.66 -15.63
CA GLU A 117 -2.09 1.41 -14.69
C GLU A 117 -1.43 1.60 -13.32
N HIS A 118 -1.80 2.68 -12.65
CA HIS A 118 -1.55 2.87 -11.22
C HIS A 118 -2.86 2.78 -10.45
N LEU A 119 -2.84 2.16 -9.29
CA LEU A 119 -4.01 2.03 -8.42
C LEU A 119 -3.84 2.91 -7.19
N PHE A 120 -4.80 3.81 -6.96
CA PHE A 120 -4.90 4.64 -5.77
C PHE A 120 -5.84 3.99 -4.75
N LEU A 121 -5.25 3.24 -3.82
CA LEU A 121 -5.97 2.39 -2.86
C LEU A 121 -6.14 3.09 -1.52
N THR A 122 -7.32 3.65 -1.26
CA THR A 122 -7.63 4.37 -0.01
C THR A 122 -8.29 3.46 1.00
N CYS A 123 -7.70 3.33 2.19
CA CYS A 123 -8.26 2.46 3.23
C CYS A 123 -9.52 3.04 3.84
N THR A 124 -10.66 2.34 3.70
CA THR A 124 -11.99 2.78 4.21
C THR A 124 -12.62 1.78 5.18
N HIS A 125 -11.83 0.82 5.70
CA HIS A 125 -12.31 -0.33 6.45
C HIS A 125 -12.80 -0.01 7.88
N GLY A 126 -13.96 0.64 8.00
CA GLY A 126 -14.55 1.14 9.26
C GLY A 126 -14.86 0.07 10.30
N ARG A 127 -15.21 -1.14 9.84
CA ARG A 127 -15.47 -2.29 10.72
C ARG A 127 -14.19 -2.88 11.31
N HIS A 128 -13.01 -2.58 10.78
CA HIS A 128 -11.73 -2.80 11.45
C HIS A 128 -11.40 -1.63 12.39
N ASP A 129 -11.42 -0.40 11.87
CA ASP A 129 -11.17 0.80 12.66
C ASP A 129 -11.97 2.00 12.13
N ARG A 130 -12.67 2.71 13.04
CA ARG A 130 -13.58 3.80 12.68
C ARG A 130 -12.86 4.93 11.94
N CYS A 131 -11.63 5.25 12.34
CA CYS A 131 -10.88 6.36 11.77
C CYS A 131 -10.55 6.11 10.29
N CYS A 132 -10.34 4.85 9.88
CA CYS A 132 -10.18 4.50 8.48
C CYS A 132 -11.42 4.84 7.63
N ALA A 133 -12.64 4.57 8.12
CA ALA A 133 -13.83 4.99 7.39
C ALA A 133 -14.05 6.50 7.42
N GLU A 134 -13.95 7.13 8.60
CA GLU A 134 -14.24 8.56 8.78
C GLU A 134 -13.30 9.46 7.98
N ARG A 135 -12.01 9.14 7.95
CA ARG A 135 -11.00 9.95 7.25
C ARG A 135 -10.66 9.43 5.85
N GLY A 136 -10.79 8.13 5.62
CA GLY A 136 -10.47 7.51 4.33
C GLY A 136 -11.55 7.71 3.27
N ARG A 137 -12.85 7.61 3.62
CA ARG A 137 -13.93 7.74 2.62
C ARG A 137 -13.93 9.09 1.90
N PRO A 138 -13.73 10.24 2.58
CA PRO A 138 -13.62 11.53 1.89
C PRO A 138 -12.45 11.60 0.91
N VAL A 139 -11.31 10.97 1.23
CA VAL A 139 -10.15 10.86 0.33
C VAL A 139 -10.47 9.97 -0.88
N ALA A 140 -11.10 8.81 -0.64
CA ALA A 140 -11.52 7.91 -1.71
C ALA A 140 -12.50 8.60 -2.67
N ALA A 141 -13.45 9.38 -2.15
CA ALA A 141 -14.39 10.16 -2.96
C ALA A 141 -13.69 11.23 -3.80
N ALA A 142 -12.67 11.90 -3.26
CA ALA A 142 -11.89 12.90 -3.99
C ALA A 142 -11.07 12.28 -5.13
N LEU A 143 -10.46 11.12 -4.88
CA LEU A 143 -9.74 10.37 -5.90
C LEU A 143 -10.67 9.78 -6.96
N ASP A 144 -11.84 9.26 -6.57
CA ASP A 144 -12.85 8.76 -7.52
C ASP A 144 -13.34 9.84 -8.49
N ARG A 145 -13.49 11.10 -8.02
CA ARG A 145 -13.85 12.23 -8.90
C ARG A 145 -12.75 12.63 -9.88
N SER A 146 -11.48 12.53 -9.49
CA SER A 146 -10.34 13.00 -10.29
C SER A 146 -9.69 11.90 -11.14
N HIS A 147 -9.74 10.66 -10.66
CA HIS A 147 -9.07 9.48 -11.22
C HIS A 147 -10.00 8.24 -11.15
N PRO A 148 -11.21 8.29 -11.73
CA PRO A 148 -12.29 7.30 -11.51
C PRO A 148 -11.90 5.85 -11.80
N ASP A 149 -11.06 5.61 -12.80
CA ASP A 149 -10.67 4.25 -13.19
C ASP A 149 -9.54 3.69 -12.32
N GLN A 150 -8.74 4.55 -11.70
CA GLN A 150 -7.58 4.19 -10.87
C GLN A 150 -7.87 4.21 -9.37
N ALA A 151 -8.93 4.91 -8.95
CA ALA A 151 -9.29 5.07 -7.55
C ALA A 151 -10.12 3.88 -7.02
N TRP A 152 -9.68 3.35 -5.89
CA TRP A 152 -10.35 2.25 -5.20
C TRP A 152 -10.38 2.49 -3.70
N GLU A 153 -11.49 2.10 -3.08
CA GLU A 153 -11.48 1.79 -1.65
C GLU A 153 -10.79 0.45 -1.42
N VAL A 154 -10.02 0.32 -0.35
CA VAL A 154 -9.33 -0.92 0.01
C VAL A 154 -9.59 -1.31 1.47
N SER A 155 -9.63 -2.62 1.72
CA SER A 155 -9.60 -3.23 3.05
C SER A 155 -8.35 -2.82 3.83
N HIS A 156 -8.28 -3.17 5.12
CA HIS A 156 -7.31 -2.57 6.02
C HIS A 156 -5.83 -2.79 5.60
N ILE A 157 -5.13 -1.69 5.29
CA ILE A 157 -3.73 -1.71 4.84
C ILE A 157 -2.69 -1.43 5.94
N GLY A 158 -3.12 -1.21 7.19
CA GLY A 158 -2.24 -0.86 8.30
C GLY A 158 -2.08 0.65 8.51
N GLY A 159 -1.89 1.06 9.76
CA GLY A 159 -1.57 2.44 10.13
C GLY A 159 -2.80 3.30 10.47
N ASP A 160 -3.79 2.78 11.20
CA ASP A 160 -5.03 3.50 11.53
C ASP A 160 -4.81 4.88 12.15
N ARG A 161 -3.76 5.04 12.98
CA ARG A 161 -3.31 6.35 13.52
C ARG A 161 -2.90 7.39 12.46
N PHE A 162 -2.81 6.99 11.20
CA PHE A 162 -2.50 7.82 10.04
C PHE A 162 -3.65 7.80 9.01
N ALA A 163 -4.88 7.51 9.45
CA ALA A 163 -6.05 7.46 8.56
C ALA A 163 -6.16 8.68 7.63
N GLY A 164 -6.74 8.44 6.45
CA GLY A 164 -6.22 9.05 5.21
C GLY A 164 -5.04 8.22 4.68
N ASN A 165 -5.07 6.89 4.87
CA ASN A 165 -4.03 5.98 4.39
C ASN A 165 -4.29 5.64 2.92
N LEU A 166 -3.29 5.89 2.09
CA LEU A 166 -3.30 5.63 0.67
C LEU A 166 -2.11 4.72 0.33
N LEU A 167 -2.37 3.64 -0.41
CA LEU A 167 -1.35 2.82 -1.04
C LEU A 167 -1.42 3.05 -2.54
N VAL A 168 -0.27 3.29 -3.17
CA VAL A 168 -0.17 3.36 -4.63
C VAL A 168 0.58 2.14 -5.15
N LEU A 169 -0.08 1.36 -6.00
CA LEU A 169 0.48 0.21 -6.70
C LEU A 169 0.59 0.52 -8.21
N PRO A 170 1.58 -0.05 -8.91
CA PRO A 170 2.54 -1.04 -8.43
C PRO A 170 3.75 -0.45 -7.68
N ASP A 171 3.86 0.87 -7.54
CA ASP A 171 5.03 1.54 -6.94
C ASP A 171 5.32 1.20 -5.47
N GLY A 172 4.35 0.65 -4.74
CA GLY A 172 4.52 0.22 -3.36
C GLY A 172 4.65 1.37 -2.37
N LEU A 173 4.09 2.53 -2.68
CA LEU A 173 4.27 3.73 -1.86
C LEU A 173 3.06 3.94 -0.95
N TYR A 174 3.34 4.04 0.34
CA TYR A 174 2.33 4.34 1.34
C TYR A 174 2.37 5.81 1.72
N TYR A 175 1.20 6.43 1.73
CA TYR A 175 0.95 7.76 2.26
C TYR A 175 -0.03 7.67 3.43
N GLY A 176 0.06 8.59 4.36
CA GLY A 176 -0.85 8.67 5.50
C GLY A 176 -1.21 10.11 5.81
N ARG A 177 -2.31 10.30 6.53
CA ARG A 177 -2.91 11.62 6.80
C ARG A 177 -3.19 12.41 5.53
N VAL A 178 -3.47 11.73 4.41
CA VAL A 178 -3.93 12.39 3.19
C VAL A 178 -5.28 13.03 3.47
N GLU A 179 -5.42 14.29 3.07
CA GLU A 179 -6.65 15.06 3.19
C GLU A 179 -7.37 15.11 1.84
N PRO A 180 -8.71 15.14 1.80
CA PRO A 180 -9.49 15.14 0.55
C PRO A 180 -9.08 16.25 -0.42
N GLU A 181 -8.79 17.43 0.10
CA GLU A 181 -8.40 18.63 -0.64
C GLU A 181 -7.02 18.48 -1.31
N SER A 182 -6.17 17.61 -0.75
CA SER A 182 -4.81 17.35 -1.24
C SER A 182 -4.70 16.11 -2.12
N ALA A 183 -5.73 15.26 -2.14
CA ALA A 183 -5.66 13.92 -2.72
C ALA A 183 -5.41 13.92 -4.24
N ASP A 184 -6.11 14.79 -4.98
CA ASP A 184 -5.92 14.96 -6.42
C ASP A 184 -4.50 15.42 -6.77
N ARG A 185 -4.00 16.43 -6.05
CA ARG A 185 -2.63 16.93 -6.22
C ARG A 185 -1.58 15.86 -5.93
N LEU A 186 -1.79 15.04 -4.89
CA LEU A 186 -0.90 13.93 -4.56
C LEU A 186 -0.89 12.90 -5.68
N ALA A 187 -2.06 12.48 -6.17
CA ALA A 187 -2.18 11.53 -7.28
C ALA A 187 -1.54 12.04 -8.56
N SER A 188 -1.85 13.28 -8.96
CA SER A 188 -1.27 13.93 -10.14
C SER A 188 0.25 14.03 -10.07
N ARG A 189 0.81 14.42 -8.92
CA ARG A 189 2.27 14.43 -8.71
C ARG A 189 2.86 13.04 -8.80
N HIS A 190 2.17 12.04 -8.25
CA HIS A 190 2.62 10.65 -8.28
C HIS A 190 2.74 10.12 -9.71
N LEU A 191 1.71 10.36 -10.53
CA LEU A 191 1.70 9.99 -11.95
C LEU A 191 2.79 10.74 -12.74
N ALA A 192 3.08 11.98 -12.36
CA ALA A 192 4.22 12.74 -12.88
C ALA A 192 5.59 12.26 -12.36
N GLY A 193 5.64 11.17 -11.58
CA GLY A 193 6.88 10.59 -11.07
C GLY A 193 7.43 11.30 -9.83
N HIS A 194 6.62 12.07 -9.11
CA HIS A 194 7.04 12.82 -7.91
C HIS A 194 6.31 12.39 -6.64
N LEU A 195 7.08 12.27 -5.56
CA LEU A 195 6.59 11.94 -4.23
C LEU A 195 6.07 13.18 -3.49
N ASP A 196 5.08 12.97 -2.63
CA ASP A 196 4.70 13.90 -1.56
C ASP A 196 5.38 13.47 -0.26
N LEU A 197 6.49 14.12 0.08
CA LEU A 197 7.29 13.77 1.26
C LEU A 197 6.59 14.07 2.59
N ALA A 198 5.63 15.01 2.62
CA ALA A 198 4.91 15.36 3.84
C ALA A 198 3.99 14.22 4.29
N HIS A 199 3.40 13.51 3.32
CA HIS A 199 2.49 12.38 3.57
C HIS A 199 3.18 11.02 3.51
N LEU A 200 4.42 10.94 2.99
CA LEU A 200 5.12 9.68 2.75
C LEU A 200 5.38 8.89 4.05
N ARG A 201 4.83 7.67 4.10
CA ARG A 201 5.10 6.67 5.15
C ARG A 201 6.32 5.82 4.82
N GLY A 202 6.56 5.59 3.54
CA GLY A 202 7.68 4.81 3.04
C GLY A 202 7.29 3.93 1.85
N ARG A 203 8.31 3.25 1.31
CA ARG A 203 8.17 2.24 0.27
C ARG A 203 8.06 0.85 0.88
N CYS A 204 7.14 0.04 0.38
CA CYS A 204 7.00 -1.32 0.83
C CYS A 204 8.18 -2.21 0.38
N GLY A 205 8.35 -3.37 1.02
CA GLY A 205 9.53 -4.20 0.80
C GLY A 205 10.83 -3.71 1.47
N TYR A 206 10.92 -2.44 1.85
CA TYR A 206 12.01 -1.94 2.68
C TYR A 206 11.70 -2.13 4.16
N GLY A 207 12.74 -2.42 4.97
CA GLY A 207 12.62 -2.39 6.42
C GLY A 207 12.36 -0.95 6.91
N PHE A 208 11.66 -0.80 8.03
CA PHE A 208 11.24 0.50 8.58
C PHE A 208 12.40 1.51 8.77
N ALA A 209 13.58 1.03 9.16
CA ALA A 209 14.78 1.84 9.30
C ALA A 209 15.24 2.40 7.94
N VAL A 210 15.25 1.57 6.90
CA VAL A 210 15.62 1.98 5.54
C VAL A 210 14.60 2.96 4.96
N GLN A 211 13.30 2.68 5.14
CA GLN A 211 12.24 3.62 4.75
C GLN A 211 12.42 5.00 5.40
N SER A 212 12.79 5.03 6.69
CA SER A 212 13.07 6.30 7.39
C SER A 212 14.33 6.97 6.86
N ALA A 213 15.38 6.19 6.59
CA ALA A 213 16.63 6.70 6.02
C ALA A 213 16.43 7.32 4.62
N GLU A 214 15.64 6.66 3.75
CA GLU A 214 15.26 7.19 2.44
C GLU A 214 14.48 8.51 2.59
N TRP A 215 13.53 8.56 3.53
CA TRP A 215 12.76 9.77 3.79
C TRP A 215 13.64 10.93 4.25
N PHE A 216 14.55 10.71 5.21
CA PHE A 216 15.47 11.75 5.69
C PHE A 216 16.35 12.27 4.56
N LEU A 217 16.92 11.38 3.74
CA LEU A 217 17.76 11.77 2.61
C LEU A 217 17.00 12.63 1.58
N ARG A 218 15.77 12.21 1.23
CA ARG A 218 14.92 12.97 0.31
C ARG A 218 14.56 14.34 0.84
N CYS A 219 14.26 14.45 2.14
CA CYS A 219 13.98 15.73 2.78
C CYS A 219 15.22 16.65 2.80
N GLU A 220 16.38 16.11 3.16
CA GLU A 220 17.65 16.86 3.20
C GLU A 220 18.01 17.44 1.82
N LEU A 221 17.87 16.63 0.77
CA LEU A 221 18.27 17.01 -0.58
C LEU A 221 17.13 17.65 -1.40
N GLY A 222 15.91 17.73 -0.86
CA GLY A 222 14.72 18.19 -1.60
C GLY A 222 14.32 17.29 -2.78
N VAL A 223 14.74 16.03 -2.79
CA VAL A 223 14.58 15.12 -3.93
C VAL A 223 13.23 14.41 -3.90
N THR A 224 12.33 14.80 -4.81
CA THR A 224 10.99 14.24 -4.91
C THR A 224 10.81 13.22 -6.04
N ALA A 225 11.71 13.15 -7.01
CA ALA A 225 11.60 12.18 -8.10
C ALA A 225 11.56 10.74 -7.54
N ARG A 226 10.58 9.94 -7.98
CA ARG A 226 10.31 8.60 -7.46
C ARG A 226 11.49 7.66 -7.67
N SER A 227 12.09 7.70 -8.86
CA SER A 227 13.15 6.79 -9.32
C SER A 227 14.58 7.27 -9.02
N SER A 228 14.76 8.41 -8.35
CA SER A 228 16.09 9.02 -8.19
C SER A 228 16.89 8.50 -6.99
N VAL A 229 16.26 7.75 -6.07
CA VAL A 229 16.92 7.23 -4.87
C VAL A 229 16.80 5.71 -4.86
N THR A 230 17.95 5.03 -4.96
CA THR A 230 18.04 3.57 -4.99
C THR A 230 18.84 3.07 -3.79
N LEU A 231 18.31 2.12 -3.02
CA LEU A 231 19.08 1.46 -1.96
C LEU A 231 20.16 0.55 -2.58
N LEU A 232 21.42 0.80 -2.24
CA LEU A 232 22.56 -0.03 -2.66
C LEU A 232 22.88 -1.11 -1.62
N THR A 233 23.08 -0.70 -0.36
CA THR A 233 23.40 -1.62 0.73
C THR A 233 22.74 -1.20 2.03
N ARG A 234 22.49 -2.17 2.90
CA ARG A 234 22.07 -1.95 4.28
C ARG A 234 22.92 -2.78 5.22
N THR A 235 23.40 -2.18 6.29
CA THR A 235 23.99 -2.89 7.43
C THR A 235 23.30 -2.51 8.73
N GLN A 236 23.30 -3.43 9.70
CA GLN A 236 22.76 -3.18 11.03
C GLN A 236 23.77 -3.63 12.08
N ARG A 237 24.21 -2.72 12.95
CA ARG A 237 25.19 -2.98 14.01
C ARG A 237 24.87 -2.14 15.24
N ALA A 238 24.90 -2.75 16.43
CA ALA A 238 24.72 -2.06 17.72
C ALA A 238 23.50 -1.11 17.78
N GLY A 239 22.35 -1.54 17.23
CA GLY A 239 21.11 -0.74 17.23
C GLY A 239 21.06 0.39 16.18
N LEU A 240 22.11 0.55 15.37
CA LEU A 240 22.16 1.46 14.23
C LEU A 240 21.89 0.69 12.93
N THR A 241 21.15 1.34 12.03
CA THR A 241 21.03 0.90 10.64
C THR A 241 21.70 1.93 9.75
N THR A 242 22.64 1.47 8.93
CA THR A 242 23.30 2.26 7.90
C THR A 242 22.77 1.83 6.55
N ALA A 243 22.11 2.74 5.83
CA ALA A 243 21.66 2.54 4.47
C ALA A 243 22.50 3.41 3.52
N THR A 244 23.03 2.80 2.48
CA THR A 244 23.70 3.52 1.39
C THR A 244 22.74 3.62 0.24
N PHE A 245 22.47 4.84 -0.23
CA PHE A 245 21.65 5.11 -1.39
C PHE A 245 22.49 5.64 -2.54
N VAL A 246 22.08 5.33 -3.76
CA VAL A 246 22.63 5.88 -5.00
C VAL A 246 21.62 6.88 -5.54
N LEU A 247 22.12 8.07 -5.84
CA LEU A 247 21.44 9.13 -6.58
C LEU A 247 22.30 9.47 -7.80
N GLU A 248 21.76 10.25 -8.74
CA GLU A 248 22.52 10.78 -9.87
C GLU A 248 23.72 11.62 -9.43
N THR A 249 23.61 12.29 -8.27
CA THR A 249 24.65 13.13 -7.68
C THR A 249 25.75 12.36 -6.95
N GLY A 250 25.59 11.04 -6.76
CA GLY A 250 26.55 10.19 -6.06
C GLY A 250 25.91 9.28 -5.02
N GLN A 251 26.77 8.65 -4.21
CA GLN A 251 26.33 7.80 -3.11
C GLN A 251 26.14 8.61 -1.84
N TRP A 252 25.19 8.18 -1.01
CA TRP A 252 24.88 8.82 0.25
C TRP A 252 24.69 7.76 1.31
N ARG A 253 25.41 7.91 2.42
CA ARG A 253 25.28 7.08 3.61
C ARG A 253 24.35 7.77 4.60
N VAL A 254 23.32 7.05 5.02
CA VAL A 254 22.35 7.52 6.01
C VAL A 254 22.34 6.56 7.19
N VAL A 255 22.60 7.08 8.38
CA VAL A 255 22.60 6.30 9.62
C VAL A 255 21.37 6.69 10.43
N VAL A 256 20.58 5.69 10.82
CA VAL A 256 19.43 5.86 11.71
C VAL A 256 19.53 4.95 12.93
N ARG A 257 19.03 5.44 14.07
CA ARG A 257 18.93 4.68 15.32
C ARG A 257 17.47 4.37 15.62
N ARG A 258 17.18 3.11 15.93
CA ARG A 258 15.86 2.75 16.47
C ARG A 258 15.74 3.29 17.89
N SER A 259 14.68 4.04 18.16
CA SER A 259 14.31 4.51 19.50
C SER A 259 12.83 4.23 19.77
N GLN A 260 12.43 4.37 21.03
CA GLN A 260 11.01 4.37 21.38
C GLN A 260 10.45 5.78 21.18
N GLY A 261 9.40 5.87 20.38
CA GLY A 261 8.63 7.10 20.19
C GLY A 261 7.64 7.33 21.33
N PRO A 262 6.85 8.41 21.24
CA PRO A 262 5.86 8.75 22.26
C PRO A 262 4.82 7.63 22.41
N VAL A 263 4.33 7.47 23.64
CA VAL A 263 3.17 6.63 23.94
C VAL A 263 1.95 7.23 23.26
N GLN A 264 1.32 6.48 22.38
CA GLN A 264 0.19 6.96 21.61
C GLN A 264 -0.80 5.84 21.32
N GLN A 265 -1.99 6.24 20.91
CA GLN A 265 -3.04 5.32 20.51
C GLN A 265 -2.80 4.90 19.05
N LEU A 266 -2.70 3.58 18.81
CA LEU A 266 -2.34 3.04 17.49
C LEU A 266 -3.55 2.84 16.58
N THR A 267 -4.68 2.51 17.19
CA THR A 267 -5.97 2.31 16.54
C THR A 267 -7.03 3.03 17.36
N CYS A 268 -8.07 3.54 16.72
CA CYS A 268 -9.17 4.21 17.40
C CYS A 268 -9.99 3.25 18.27
N ARG A 269 -9.80 1.93 18.10
CA ARG A 269 -10.33 0.87 18.98
C ARG A 269 -9.42 0.42 20.11
N ALA A 270 -8.15 0.85 20.14
CA ALA A 270 -7.20 0.37 21.13
C ALA A 270 -7.63 0.78 22.56
N SER A 271 -7.74 -0.21 23.44
CA SER A 271 -8.02 -0.02 24.87
C SER A 271 -6.79 0.45 25.67
N GLN A 272 -5.59 0.36 25.07
CA GLN A 272 -4.32 0.75 25.68
C GLN A 272 -3.45 1.53 24.68
N ARG A 273 -2.69 2.50 25.20
CA ARG A 273 -1.68 3.25 24.45
C ARG A 273 -0.32 2.58 24.62
N GLY A 274 0.53 2.62 23.60
CA GLY A 274 1.86 2.03 23.66
C GLY A 274 2.90 2.86 22.91
N PRO A 275 4.19 2.73 23.26
CA PRO A 275 5.26 3.37 22.50
C PRO A 275 5.36 2.71 21.12
N THR A 276 5.58 3.51 20.08
CA THR A 276 5.90 2.95 18.75
C THR A 276 7.38 3.06 18.47
N PRO A 277 8.01 2.04 17.87
CA PRO A 277 9.34 2.20 17.31
C PRO A 277 9.38 3.38 16.35
N VAL A 278 10.35 4.26 16.52
CA VAL A 278 10.70 5.32 15.57
C VAL A 278 12.19 5.19 15.22
N HIS A 279 12.58 5.77 14.10
CA HIS A 279 13.98 5.79 13.67
C HIS A 279 14.42 7.24 13.63
N ALA A 280 15.33 7.60 14.54
CA ALA A 280 15.92 8.93 14.59
C ALA A 280 17.14 8.99 13.67
N LEU A 281 17.30 10.11 12.97
CA LEU A 281 18.47 10.38 12.16
C LEU A 281 19.72 10.51 13.05
N VAL A 282 20.82 9.90 12.65
CA VAL A 282 22.14 10.05 13.28
C VAL A 282 23.06 10.87 12.37
N SER A 283 23.17 10.51 11.10
CA SER A 283 23.93 11.29 10.11
C SER A 283 23.46 11.03 8.68
N ILE A 284 23.74 12.01 7.81
CA ILE A 284 23.65 11.94 6.34
C ILE A 284 24.99 12.43 5.80
N GLU A 285 25.68 11.59 5.06
CA GLU A 285 27.04 11.86 4.58
C GLU A 285 27.15 11.44 3.10
N PRO A 286 27.85 12.21 2.25
CA PRO A 286 28.30 11.71 0.96
C PRO A 286 29.15 10.44 1.13
N GLY A 287 28.94 9.47 0.24
CA GLY A 287 29.60 8.15 0.25
C GLY A 287 30.97 8.13 -0.42
#